data_AF-A0A946KBZ6-F1
#
_entry.id   AF-A0A946KBZ6-F1
#
_cell.length_a   1.000
_cell.length_b   1.000
_cell.length_c   1.000
_cell.angle_alpha   90.00
_cell.angle_beta   90.00
_cell.angle_gamma   90.00
#
_symmetry.space_group_name_H-M   'P 1'
#
loop_
_entity.id
_entity.type
_entity.pdbx_description
1 polymer ?
#
loop_
_entity_poly.entity_id
_entity_poly.type
_entity_poly.pdbx_seq_one_letter_code
_entity_poly.pdbx_strand_id
1 'polypeptide(L)'
;VLDPPSWGHGPKGEAFSIDKHLGSLLTDCAQLLAPTAHGPILLTAHSPGWHHQRLATALSSALQVVPSRVLPVSSGSLSCMDLHRRTLHLGGFARSSGIVDTAQ
;
A
#
# COMPACT_ATOMS: atom_id res chain seq x y z
N VAL A 1 0.25 -1.45 -8.48
CA VAL A 1 0.45 -2.39 -7.36
C VAL A 1 1.85 -2.18 -6.83
N LEU A 2 2.02 -2.10 -5.52
CA LEU A 2 3.28 -1.84 -4.84
C LEU A 2 3.45 -2.83 -3.69
N ASP A 3 4.56 -3.58 -3.68
CA ASP A 3 4.92 -4.52 -2.60
C ASP A 3 6.38 -4.27 -2.16
N PRO A 4 6.66 -3.13 -1.53
CA PRO A 4 8.01 -2.78 -1.11
C PRO A 4 8.55 -3.73 -0.03
N PRO A 5 9.80 -4.21 -0.14
CA PRO A 5 10.44 -4.99 0.91
C PRO A 5 10.79 -4.10 2.12
N SER A 6 11.09 -4.68 3.29
CA SER A 6 11.62 -3.88 4.40
C SER A 6 12.97 -3.24 4.06
N TRP A 7 13.82 -4.01 3.37
CA TRP A 7 15.15 -3.62 2.88
C TRP A 7 15.42 -4.43 1.59
N GLY A 8 15.75 -3.77 0.49
CA GLY A 8 16.41 -4.36 -0.69
C GLY A 8 17.23 -3.34 -1.48
N HIS A 9 18.02 -3.79 -2.45
CA HIS A 9 18.82 -2.91 -3.31
C HIS A 9 18.20 -2.73 -4.69
N GLY A 10 18.36 -1.54 -5.26
CA GLY A 10 18.04 -1.26 -6.66
C GLY A 10 19.04 -1.90 -7.63
N PRO A 11 18.76 -1.85 -8.95
CA PRO A 11 19.60 -2.48 -9.97
C PRO A 11 21.05 -1.98 -10.01
N LYS A 12 21.32 -0.77 -9.50
CA LYS A 12 22.66 -0.18 -9.43
C LYS A 12 23.20 -0.16 -8.00
N GLY A 13 22.61 -0.94 -7.09
CA GLY A 13 23.00 -1.03 -5.69
C GLY A 13 22.38 0.04 -4.79
N GLU A 14 21.43 0.84 -5.28
CA GLU A 14 20.78 1.88 -4.49
C GLU A 14 20.07 1.31 -3.27
N ALA A 15 20.23 1.95 -2.12
CA ALA A 15 19.66 1.47 -0.88
C ALA A 15 18.16 1.82 -0.74
N PHE A 16 17.25 0.84 -0.61
CA PHE A 16 15.85 1.04 -0.25
C PHE A 16 15.48 0.48 1.14
N SER A 17 15.34 1.33 2.16
CA SER A 17 14.57 1.00 3.38
C SER A 17 13.14 1.53 3.30
N ILE A 18 12.15 0.70 3.66
CA ILE A 18 10.73 1.10 3.66
C ILE A 18 10.46 2.30 4.59
N ASP A 19 11.10 2.35 5.75
CA ASP A 19 10.92 3.45 6.71
C ASP A 19 11.42 4.80 6.19
N LYS A 20 12.41 4.77 5.29
CA LYS A 20 13.03 5.99 4.75
C LYS A 20 12.41 6.41 3.42
N HIS A 21 12.04 5.46 2.57
CA HIS A 21 11.78 5.74 1.15
C HIS A 21 10.34 5.47 0.72
N LEU A 22 9.48 4.88 1.55
CA LEU A 22 8.12 4.57 1.11
C LEU A 22 7.32 5.84 0.77
N GLY A 23 7.46 6.90 1.57
CA GLY A 23 6.72 8.15 1.34
C GLY A 23 7.04 8.80 -0.02
N SER A 24 8.33 8.92 -0.35
CA SER A 24 8.75 9.46 -1.65
C SER A 24 8.33 8.55 -2.80
N LEU A 25 8.50 7.23 -2.66
CA LEU A 25 8.06 6.26 -3.67
C LEU A 25 6.56 6.40 -3.98
N LEU A 26 5.72 6.50 -2.95
CA LEU A 26 4.27 6.66 -3.13
C LEU A 26 3.91 7.99 -3.79
N THR A 27 4.64 9.06 -3.46
CA THR A 27 4.44 10.39 -4.05
C THR A 27 4.80 10.38 -5.54
N ASP A 28 5.94 9.81 -5.90
CA ASP A 28 6.37 9.65 -7.28
C ASP A 28 5.36 8.79 -8.07
N CYS A 29 4.88 7.69 -7.48
CA CYS A 29 3.86 6.85 -8.09
C CYS A 29 2.54 7.60 -8.30
N ALA A 30 2.13 8.44 -7.35
CA ALA A 30 0.91 9.23 -7.47
C ALA A 30 0.97 10.21 -8.65
N GLN A 31 2.14 10.80 -8.91
CA GLN A 31 2.35 11.72 -10.05
C GLN A 31 2.23 11.03 -11.42
N LEU A 32 2.45 9.72 -11.48
CA LEU A 32 2.32 8.93 -12.71
C LEU A 32 0.86 8.56 -13.04
N LEU A 33 -0.07 8.78 -12.11
CA LEU A 33 -1.48 8.46 -12.33
C LEU A 33 -2.13 9.51 -13.23
N ALA A 34 -2.91 9.05 -14.21
CA ALA A 34 -3.73 9.97 -15.00
C ALA A 34 -4.72 10.70 -14.08
N PRO A 35 -5.03 12.00 -14.32
CA PRO A 35 -6.01 12.73 -13.51
C PRO A 35 -7.41 12.09 -13.49
N THR A 36 -7.72 11.32 -14.54
CA THR A 36 -8.96 10.55 -14.73
C THR A 36 -8.82 9.08 -14.32
N ALA A 37 -7.68 8.67 -13.78
CA ALA A 37 -7.47 7.29 -13.35
C ALA A 37 -8.45 6.94 -12.21
N HIS A 38 -9.26 5.92 -12.46
CA HIS A 38 -10.13 5.29 -11.45
C HIS A 38 -9.60 3.93 -11.00
N GLY A 39 -8.45 3.52 -11.55
CA GLY A 39 -7.87 2.20 -11.34
C GLY A 39 -7.41 1.99 -9.90
N PRO A 40 -7.44 0.74 -9.41
CA PRO A 40 -7.08 0.47 -8.03
C PRO A 40 -5.58 0.67 -7.81
N ILE A 41 -5.24 1.48 -6.82
CA ILE A 41 -3.91 1.48 -6.22
C ILE A 41 -3.94 0.45 -5.10
N LEU A 42 -2.98 -0.46 -5.11
CA LEU A 42 -2.80 -1.45 -4.05
C LEU A 42 -1.38 -1.35 -3.53
N LEU A 43 -1.25 -1.10 -2.23
CA LEU A 43 -0.02 -1.13 -1.45
C LEU A 43 -0.11 -2.31 -0.48
N THR A 44 0.83 -3.23 -0.54
CA THR A 44 1.00 -4.31 0.44
C THR A 44 2.33 -4.14 1.17
N ALA A 45 2.40 -4.58 2.42
CA ALA A 45 3.66 -4.68 3.13
C ALA A 45 3.63 -5.81 4.16
N HIS A 46 4.76 -6.50 4.23
CA HIS A 46 5.05 -7.58 5.19
C HIS A 46 6.07 -7.12 6.24
N SER A 47 6.42 -5.82 6.22
CA SER A 47 7.48 -5.23 7.03
C SER A 47 7.04 -5.00 8.49
N PRO A 48 7.88 -5.31 9.49
CA PRO A 48 7.61 -4.97 10.89
C PRO A 48 7.30 -3.48 11.07
N GLY A 49 6.31 -3.17 11.90
CA GLY A 49 5.90 -1.78 12.15
C GLY A 49 5.12 -1.11 11.01
N TRP A 50 4.90 -1.79 9.88
CA TRP A 50 4.06 -1.33 8.77
C TRP A 50 2.71 -2.07 8.74
N HIS A 51 1.92 -1.88 9.80
CA HIS A 51 0.56 -2.40 9.87
C HIS A 51 -0.38 -1.64 8.91
N HIS A 52 -1.54 -2.23 8.62
CA HIS A 52 -2.47 -1.74 7.59
C HIS A 52 -2.89 -0.27 7.77
N GLN A 53 -3.08 0.21 9.01
CA GLN A 53 -3.42 1.62 9.27
C GLN A 53 -2.27 2.57 8.87
N ARG A 54 -1.01 2.21 9.16
CA ARG A 54 0.16 3.02 8.76
C ARG A 54 0.29 3.07 7.24
N LEU A 55 0.01 1.95 6.56
CA LEU A 55 -0.05 1.90 5.09
C LEU A 55 -1.15 2.80 4.54
N ALA A 56 -2.35 2.80 5.15
CA ALA A 56 -3.46 3.66 4.76
C ALA A 56 -3.11 5.14 4.90
N THR A 57 -2.50 5.52 6.02
CA THR A 57 -2.04 6.90 6.25
C THR A 57 -1.02 7.31 5.18
N ALA A 58 0.01 6.49 4.95
CA ALA A 58 1.04 6.79 3.97
C ALA A 58 0.48 6.92 2.55
N LEU A 59 -0.42 6.01 2.15
CA LEU A 59 -1.08 6.06 0.85
C LEU A 59 -1.97 7.29 0.72
N SER A 60 -2.80 7.59 1.74
CA SER A 60 -3.69 8.76 1.72
C SER A 60 -2.90 10.06 1.59
N SER A 61 -1.81 10.21 2.35
CA SER A 61 -0.96 11.39 2.30
C SER A 61 -0.32 11.59 0.92
N ALA A 62 0.15 10.52 0.27
CA ALA A 62 0.73 10.62 -1.07
C ALA A 62 -0.31 11.02 -2.13
N LEU A 63 -1.54 10.51 -2.03
CA LEU A 63 -2.60 10.81 -2.99
C LEU A 63 -3.16 12.23 -2.84
N GLN A 64 -3.07 12.83 -1.66
CA GLN A 64 -3.47 14.23 -1.43
C GLN A 64 -2.58 15.25 -2.17
N VAL A 65 -1.35 14.86 -2.54
CA VAL A 65 -0.39 15.76 -3.23
C VAL A 65 -0.77 15.99 -4.70
N VAL A 66 -1.55 15.09 -5.30
CA VAL A 66 -1.91 15.14 -6.72
C VAL A 66 -3.37 15.56 -6.88
N PRO A 67 -3.69 16.53 -7.76
CA PRO A 67 -5.06 16.91 -8.08
C PRO A 67 -5.71 15.83 -8.95
N SER A 68 -5.98 14.67 -8.35
CA SER A 68 -6.73 13.56 -8.94
C SER A 68 -7.99 13.32 -8.11
N ARG A 69 -9.01 12.69 -8.70
CA ARG A 69 -10.20 12.25 -7.96
C ARG A 69 -9.80 11.10 -7.01
N VAL A 70 -9.29 11.44 -5.83
CA VAL A 70 -8.85 10.46 -4.84
C VAL A 70 -10.04 9.64 -4.37
N LEU A 71 -9.98 8.34 -4.63
CA LEU A 71 -10.97 7.39 -4.13
C LEU A 71 -10.65 7.05 -2.67
N PRO A 72 -11.68 6.75 -1.84
CA PRO A 72 -11.47 6.40 -0.44
C PRO A 72 -10.41 5.31 -0.28
N VAL A 73 -9.54 5.48 0.71
CA VAL A 73 -8.54 4.47 1.06
C VAL A 73 -9.14 3.48 2.06
N SER A 74 -9.17 2.21 1.69
CA SER A 74 -9.50 1.08 2.58
C SER A 74 -8.23 0.31 2.93
N SER A 75 -8.17 -0.31 4.10
CA SER A 75 -7.03 -1.12 4.54
C SER A 75 -7.47 -2.28 5.41
N GLY A 76 -6.66 -3.32 5.44
CA GLY A 76 -6.89 -4.48 6.29
C GLY A 76 -5.64 -5.32 6.46
N SER A 77 -5.68 -6.22 7.44
CA SER A 77 -4.62 -7.21 7.64
C SER A 77 -4.72 -8.31 6.58
N LEU A 78 -3.58 -8.76 6.10
CA LEU A 78 -3.44 -9.94 5.28
C LEU A 78 -3.16 -11.13 6.21
N SER A 79 -3.94 -12.19 6.06
CA SER A 79 -3.76 -13.40 6.86
C SER A 79 -4.11 -14.64 6.06
N CYS A 80 -3.50 -15.76 6.45
CA CYS A 80 -3.85 -17.09 5.98
C CYS A 80 -4.36 -17.90 7.16
N MET A 81 -5.48 -18.58 6.98
CA MET A 81 -6.05 -19.47 7.98
C MET A 81 -5.79 -20.92 7.58
N ASP A 82 -5.27 -21.74 8.48
CA ASP A 82 -5.07 -23.17 8.23
C ASP A 82 -6.36 -23.99 8.44
N LEU A 83 -6.31 -25.29 8.15
CA LEU A 83 -7.44 -26.21 8.32
C LEU A 83 -7.93 -26.33 9.77
N HIS A 84 -7.11 -25.95 10.75
CA HIS A 84 -7.42 -25.98 12.18
C HIS A 84 -7.84 -24.60 12.71
N ARG A 85 -8.16 -23.65 11.80
CA ARG A 85 -8.56 -22.27 12.12
C ARG A 85 -7.50 -21.45 12.85
N ARG A 86 -6.22 -21.82 12.74
CA ARG A 86 -5.11 -20.98 13.20
C ARG A 86 -4.79 -19.95 12.12
N THR A 87 -4.58 -18.71 12.54
CA THR A 87 -4.35 -17.60 11.63
C THR A 87 -2.87 -17.20 11.64
N LEU A 88 -2.22 -17.26 10.47
CA LEU A 88 -0.91 -16.68 10.23
C LEU A 88 -1.09 -15.25 9.70
N HIS A 89 -0.60 -14.27 10.45
CA HIS A 89 -0.54 -12.88 9.98
C HIS A 89 0.57 -12.73 8.94
N LEU A 90 0.22 -12.20 7.78
CA LEU A 90 1.13 -12.01 6.65
C LEU A 90 1.52 -10.54 6.45
N GLY A 91 0.75 -9.58 6.95
CA GLY A 91 1.06 -8.17 6.77
C GLY A 91 -0.19 -7.32 6.69
N GLY A 92 -0.10 -6.19 6.00
CA GLY A 92 -1.22 -5.31 5.73
C GLY A 92 -1.32 -4.94 4.27
N PHE A 93 -2.51 -4.50 3.88
CA PHE A 93 -2.72 -3.79 2.62
C PHE A 93 -3.40 -2.44 2.87
N ALA A 94 -3.18 -1.50 1.96
CA ALA A 94 -3.99 -0.32 1.76
C ALA A 94 -4.32 -0.19 0.27
N ARG A 95 -5.56 0.15 -0.06
CA ARG A 95 -6.00 0.33 -1.44
C ARG A 95 -6.85 1.58 -1.58
N SER A 96 -6.67 2.27 -2.70
CA SER A 96 -7.60 3.32 -3.17
C SER A 96 -8.34 2.76 -4.37
N SER A 97 -9.65 2.57 -4.24
CA SER A 97 -10.50 2.03 -5.31
C SER A 97 -11.95 2.48 -5.16
N GLY A 98 -12.64 2.63 -6.28
CA GLY A 98 -14.09 2.86 -6.30
C GLY A 98 -14.90 1.57 -6.13
N ILE A 99 -14.22 0.43 -5.98
CA ILE A 99 -14.83 -0.87 -5.73
C ILE A 99 -15.31 -0.87 -4.28
N VAL A 100 -16.63 -0.90 -4.11
CA VAL A 100 -17.29 -1.01 -2.80
C VAL A 100 -16.99 -2.39 -2.23
N ASP A 101 -16.54 -2.48 -0.98
CA ASP A 101 -16.34 -3.77 -0.32
C ASP A 101 -17.69 -4.50 -0.24
N THR A 102 -17.83 -5.56 -1.03
CA THR A 102 -18.99 -6.43 -1.00
C THR A 102 -18.73 -7.48 0.08
N ALA A 103 -18.71 -7.05 1.34
CA ALA A 103 -18.59 -7.94 2.48
C ALA A 103 -19.78 -7.67 3.41
N GLN A 104 -20.82 -8.49 3.26
CA GLN A 104 -21.80 -8.80 4.31
C GLN A 104 -21.34 -10.07 5.03
#